data_AF-A0A958LYV4-F1
#
_entry.id   AF-A0A958LYV4-F1
#
_cell.length_a   1.000
_cell.length_b   1.000
_cell.length_c   1.000
_cell.angle_alpha   90.00
_cell.angle_beta   90.00
_cell.angle_gamma   90.00
#
_symmetry.space_group_name_H-M   'P 1'
#
loop_
_entity.id
_entity.type
_entity.pdbx_description
1 polymer ?
#
loop_
_entity_poly.entity_id
_entity_poly.type
_entity_poly.pdbx_seq_one_letter_code
_entity_poly.pdbx_strand_id
1 'polypeptide(L)'
;MEPPKFMYGSHYSTPGYVIGYLVRKKPEYMLKLQSGRFDKPDRLFKSIKDDWYNVMENPTSLKELIPEFYMEDSSFLKNYQNLDLGVRQNKKKVGDVKMPPWAKEDP
;
A
#
# COMPACT_ATOMS: atom_id res chain seq x y z
N MET A 1 2.65 -35.25 13.11
CA MET A 1 3.79 -34.88 12.24
C MET A 1 4.04 -33.41 12.48
N GLU A 2 5.25 -33.00 12.87
CA GLU A 2 5.55 -31.58 13.04
C GLU A 2 5.59 -30.85 11.69
N PRO A 3 5.10 -29.61 11.60
CA PRO A 3 5.17 -28.84 10.38
C PRO A 3 6.63 -28.52 10.01
N PRO A 4 6.95 -28.39 8.70
CA PRO A 4 8.29 -28.04 8.26
C PRO A 4 8.70 -26.64 8.76
N LYS A 5 9.99 -26.45 9.05
CA LYS A 5 10.55 -25.15 9.44
C LYS A 5 10.48 -24.17 8.27
N PHE A 6 10.24 -22.90 8.56
CA PHE A 6 10.21 -21.81 7.58
C PHE A 6 10.82 -20.53 8.18
N MET A 7 11.34 -19.65 7.32
CA MET A 7 11.87 -18.34 7.74
C MET A 7 10.76 -17.29 7.87
N TYR A 8 9.79 -17.35 6.95
CA TYR A 8 8.74 -16.35 6.81
C TYR A 8 7.38 -17.00 6.71
N GLY A 9 6.43 -16.58 7.56
CA GLY A 9 5.06 -17.06 7.55
C GLY A 9 4.17 -16.39 6.48
N SER A 10 4.72 -15.40 5.77
CA SER A 10 4.03 -14.63 4.73
C SER A 10 4.85 -14.65 3.45
N HIS A 11 4.17 -14.58 2.31
CA HIS A 11 4.80 -14.49 1.00
C HIS A 11 4.99 -13.03 0.58
N TYR A 12 6.03 -12.74 -0.21
CA TYR A 12 6.35 -11.38 -0.64
C TYR A 12 5.36 -10.79 -1.66
N SER A 13 4.67 -11.67 -2.39
CA SER A 13 3.63 -11.30 -3.34
C SER A 13 2.32 -11.95 -2.92
N THR A 14 1.32 -11.12 -2.65
CA THR A 14 -0.04 -11.53 -2.30
C THR A 14 -1.05 -10.58 -2.95
N PRO A 15 -2.29 -11.04 -3.25
CA PRO A 15 -3.34 -10.16 -3.75
C PRO A 15 -3.59 -8.96 -2.82
N GLY A 16 -3.48 -9.16 -1.50
CA GLY A 16 -3.65 -8.09 -0.51
C GLY A 16 -2.62 -6.96 -0.66
N TYR A 17 -1.36 -7.29 -0.97
CA TYR A 17 -0.32 -6.27 -1.21
C TYR A 17 -0.56 -5.51 -2.51
N VAL A 18 -0.89 -6.22 -3.59
CA VAL A 18 -1.21 -5.59 -4.89
C VAL A 18 -2.40 -4.64 -4.76
N ILE A 19 -3.49 -5.11 -4.14
CA ILE A 19 -4.69 -4.28 -3.88
C ILE A 19 -4.36 -3.09 -2.96
N GLY A 20 -3.49 -3.30 -1.97
CA GLY A 20 -3.00 -2.24 -1.08
C GLY A 20 -2.30 -1.10 -1.82
N TYR A 21 -1.44 -1.41 -2.79
CA TYR A 21 -0.81 -0.40 -3.64
C TYR A 21 -1.82 0.27 -4.57
N LEU A 22 -2.72 -0.51 -5.18
CA LEU A 22 -3.64 -0.04 -6.20
C LEU A 22 -4.94 0.61 -5.67
N VAL A 23 -5.10 0.78 -4.35
CA VAL A 23 -6.35 1.26 -3.73
C VAL A 23 -6.91 2.56 -4.34
N ARG A 24 -6.04 3.44 -4.87
CA ARG A 24 -6.46 4.70 -5.52
C ARG A 24 -6.87 4.54 -6.98
N LYS A 25 -6.30 3.56 -7.68
CA LYS A 25 -6.58 3.28 -9.10
C LYS A 25 -7.73 2.30 -9.28
N LYS A 26 -7.84 1.32 -8.38
CA LYS A 26 -8.80 0.21 -8.40
C LYS A 26 -9.46 0.02 -7.03
N PRO A 27 -10.18 1.04 -6.52
CA PRO A 27 -10.79 1.00 -5.18
C PRO A 27 -11.77 -0.16 -4.98
N GLU A 28 -12.44 -0.60 -6.05
CA GLU A 28 -13.42 -1.69 -6.03
C GLU A 28 -12.85 -3.01 -5.51
N TYR A 29 -11.55 -3.28 -5.73
CA TYR A 29 -10.93 -4.51 -5.24
C TYR A 29 -10.70 -4.46 -3.73
N MET A 30 -10.31 -3.30 -3.19
CA MET A 30 -10.17 -3.12 -1.74
C MET A 30 -11.53 -3.24 -1.06
N LEU A 31 -12.57 -2.61 -1.61
CA LEU A 31 -13.92 -2.67 -1.07
C LEU A 31 -14.44 -4.11 -1.07
N LYS A 32 -14.21 -4.90 -2.13
CA LYS A 32 -14.55 -6.32 -2.15
C LYS A 32 -13.78 -7.12 -1.09
N LEU A 33 -12.48 -6.85 -0.93
CA LEU A 33 -11.63 -7.54 0.04
C LEU A 33 -11.99 -7.22 1.50
N GLN A 34 -12.43 -6.00 1.77
CA GLN A 34 -12.66 -5.47 3.12
C GLN A 34 -14.16 -5.30 3.46
N SER A 35 -15.04 -6.07 2.81
CA SER A 35 -16.49 -6.08 3.08
C SER A 35 -17.17 -4.71 2.95
N GLY A 36 -16.87 -3.99 1.87
CA GLY A 36 -17.52 -2.73 1.50
C GLY A 36 -16.91 -1.47 2.12
N ARG A 37 -15.77 -1.57 2.79
CA ARG A 37 -15.05 -0.43 3.38
C ARG A 37 -13.57 -0.41 3.00
N PHE A 38 -12.90 0.73 3.12
CA PHE A 38 -11.45 0.77 3.02
C PHE A 38 -10.79 0.26 4.32
N ASP A 39 -9.51 -0.11 4.22
CA ASP A 39 -8.72 -0.49 5.39
C ASP A 39 -8.49 0.72 6.33
N LYS A 40 -8.01 0.45 7.55
CA LYS A 40 -7.63 1.46 8.53
C LYS A 40 -6.64 2.46 7.90
N PRO A 41 -6.85 3.78 8.05
CA PRO A 41 -6.02 4.80 7.42
C PRO A 41 -4.52 4.67 7.71
N ASP A 42 -4.15 4.21 8.91
CA ASP A 42 -2.75 4.00 9.30
C ASP A 42 -2.09 2.83 8.56
N ARG A 43 -2.85 1.85 8.09
CA ARG A 43 -2.36 0.68 7.33
C ARG A 43 -2.32 0.92 5.82
N LEU A 44 -3.02 1.94 5.32
CA LEU A 44 -3.02 2.25 3.90
C LEU A 44 -1.63 2.69 3.41
N PHE A 45 -1.33 2.32 2.16
CA PHE A 45 -0.19 2.82 1.40
C PHE A 45 -0.37 4.33 1.17
N LYS A 46 0.58 5.11 1.69
CA LYS A 46 0.44 6.58 1.83
C LYS A 46 1.75 7.36 1.68
N SER A 47 2.89 6.68 1.67
CA SER A 47 4.21 7.28 1.60
C SER A 47 5.17 6.20 1.14
N ILE A 48 5.90 6.43 0.05
CA ILE A 48 6.93 5.49 -0.43
C ILE A 48 7.99 5.29 0.66
N LYS A 49 8.38 6.40 1.32
CA LYS A 49 9.35 6.39 2.41
C LYS A 49 8.88 5.50 3.57
N ASP A 50 7.69 5.76 4.10
CA ASP A 50 7.19 5.06 5.30
C ASP A 50 7.01 3.56 5.02
N ASP A 51 6.62 3.24 3.80
CA ASP A 51 6.37 1.89 3.34
C ASP A 51 7.66 1.09 3.17
N TRP A 52 8.70 1.71 2.60
CA TRP A 52 10.06 1.17 2.56
C TRP A 52 10.59 0.87 3.96
N TYR A 53 10.50 1.83 4.90
CA TYR A 53 10.93 1.59 6.28
C TYR A 53 10.15 0.46 6.94
N ASN A 54 8.84 0.35 6.69
CA ASN A 54 8.06 -0.75 7.24
C ASN A 54 8.53 -2.11 6.72
N VAL A 55 8.87 -2.25 5.44
CA VAL A 55 9.39 -3.52 4.91
C VAL A 55 10.77 -3.85 5.49
N MET A 56 11.61 -2.84 5.73
CA MET A 56 12.96 -3.05 6.29
C MET A 56 12.94 -3.42 7.77
N GLU A 57 12.04 -2.84 8.57
CA GLU A 57 12.04 -2.95 10.03
C GLU A 57 11.02 -3.97 10.57
N ASN A 58 9.95 -4.26 9.82
CA ASN A 58 8.90 -5.18 10.25
C ASN A 58 9.14 -6.58 9.66
N PRO A 59 9.56 -7.58 10.45
CA PRO A 59 9.85 -8.93 9.95
C PRO A 59 8.61 -9.67 9.41
N THR A 60 7.41 -9.14 9.65
CA THR A 60 6.16 -9.68 9.10
C THR A 60 5.75 -9.04 7.77
N SER A 61 6.39 -7.94 7.37
CA SER A 61 6.10 -7.21 6.14
C SER A 61 7.16 -7.49 5.09
N LEU A 62 6.89 -8.47 4.24
CA LEU A 62 7.86 -8.95 3.24
C LEU A 62 7.49 -8.52 1.82
N LYS A 63 6.61 -7.53 1.70
CA LYS A 63 6.05 -7.17 0.41
C LYS A 63 7.11 -6.64 -0.54
N GLU A 64 7.07 -7.14 -1.77
CA GLU A 64 7.86 -6.62 -2.88
C GLU A 64 7.05 -5.62 -3.70
N LEU A 65 7.75 -4.88 -4.57
CA LEU A 65 7.13 -3.93 -5.49
C LEU A 65 6.36 -4.66 -6.61
N ILE A 66 5.34 -3.96 -7.14
CA ILE A 66 4.54 -4.41 -8.29
C ILE A 66 5.05 -3.75 -9.59
N PRO A 67 4.75 -4.30 -10.78
CA PRO A 67 5.21 -3.74 -12.05
C PRO A 67 4.86 -2.26 -12.25
N GLU A 68 3.72 -1.80 -11.74
CA GLU A 68 3.22 -0.43 -11.87
C GLU A 68 4.18 0.64 -11.34
N PHE A 69 5.11 0.29 -10.44
CA PHE A 69 6.17 1.20 -9.99
C PHE A 69 7.20 1.54 -11.08
N TYR A 70 7.21 0.80 -12.19
CA TYR A 70 8.19 0.93 -13.28
C TYR A 70 7.53 1.18 -14.63
N MET A 71 6.21 1.40 -14.65
CA MET A 71 5.44 1.70 -15.87
C MET A 71 5.26 3.22 -16.01
N GLU A 72 4.91 3.67 -17.21
CA GLU A 72 4.66 5.10 -17.49
C GLU A 72 3.43 5.64 -16.73
N ASP A 73 2.45 4.79 -16.43
CA ASP A 73 1.22 5.19 -15.75
C ASP A 73 1.35 5.10 -14.22
N SER A 74 1.69 6.22 -13.61
CA SER A 74 1.83 6.40 -12.16
C SER A 74 0.54 6.79 -11.43
N SER A 75 -0.63 6.70 -12.10
CA SER A 75 -1.93 7.14 -11.55
C SER A 75 -2.33 6.47 -10.23
N PHE A 76 -1.79 5.28 -9.90
CA PHE A 76 -2.05 4.61 -8.63
C PHE A 76 -1.49 5.34 -7.39
N LEU A 77 -0.61 6.31 -7.60
CA LEU A 77 -0.04 7.16 -6.56
C LEU A 77 -0.91 8.39 -6.25
N LYS A 78 -1.90 8.71 -7.11
CA LYS A 78 -2.75 9.91 -7.00
C LYS A 78 -4.20 9.53 -6.73
N ASN A 79 -4.86 10.27 -5.84
CA ASN A 79 -6.26 10.06 -5.47
C ASN A 79 -7.20 10.87 -6.36
N TYR A 80 -7.16 10.66 -7.68
CA TYR A 80 -7.99 11.41 -8.64
C TYR A 80 -9.50 11.27 -8.41
N GLN A 81 -9.94 10.15 -7.85
CA GLN A 81 -11.34 9.89 -7.55
C GLN A 81 -11.82 10.56 -6.25
N ASN A 82 -10.97 11.30 -5.54
CA ASN A 82 -11.28 11.92 -4.25
C ASN A 82 -11.85 10.92 -3.22
N LEU A 83 -11.30 9.71 -3.19
CA LEU A 83 -11.73 8.65 -2.27
C LEU A 83 -11.58 9.10 -0.81
N ASP A 84 -12.56 8.79 0.04
CA ASP A 84 -12.43 8.94 1.48
C ASP A 84 -11.62 7.78 2.07
N LEU A 85 -10.31 7.98 2.15
CA LEU A 85 -9.36 7.03 2.74
C LEU A 85 -9.17 7.26 4.25
N GLY A 86 -9.99 8.13 4.85
CA GLY A 86 -10.04 8.40 6.27
C GLY A 86 -8.86 9.23 6.83
N VAL A 87 -8.80 9.25 8.16
CA VAL A 87 -7.86 10.06 8.94
C VAL A 87 -7.02 9.15 9.84
N ARG A 88 -5.71 9.33 9.80
CA ARG A 88 -4.77 8.61 10.66
C ARG A 88 -4.88 9.05 12.12
N GLN A 89 -4.33 8.25 13.03
CA GLN A 89 -4.26 8.59 14.46
C GLN A 89 -3.55 9.93 14.73
N ASN A 90 -2.57 10.28 13.90
CA ASN A 90 -1.88 11.58 13.95
C ASN A 90 -2.68 12.74 13.34
N LYS A 91 -3.99 12.56 13.13
CA LYS A 91 -4.94 13.53 12.56
C LYS A 91 -4.67 13.95 11.11
N LYS A 92 -3.76 13.28 10.40
CA LYS A 92 -3.51 13.54 8.98
C LYS A 92 -4.44 12.70 8.11
N LYS A 93 -5.17 13.36 7.21
CA LYS A 93 -5.94 12.70 6.15
C LYS A 93 -5.03 11.85 5.25
N VAL A 94 -5.56 10.74 4.75
CA VAL A 94 -4.92 9.95 3.69
C VAL A 94 -5.45 10.45 2.35
N GLY A 95 -4.56 10.92 1.49
CA GLY A 95 -4.86 11.42 0.14
C GLY A 95 -3.90 10.79 -0.85
N ASP A 96 -3.24 11.59 -1.68
CA ASP A 96 -2.14 11.15 -2.54
C ASP A 96 -1.02 10.45 -1.75
N VAL A 97 -0.32 9.55 -2.43
CA VAL A 97 0.89 8.92 -1.88
C VAL A 97 1.99 9.97 -1.81
N LYS A 98 2.62 10.09 -0.63
CA LYS A 98 3.76 10.98 -0.45
C LYS A 98 4.98 10.45 -1.20
N MET A 99 5.44 11.25 -2.16
CA MET A 99 6.61 10.98 -2.98
C MET A 99 7.91 11.32 -2.24
N PRO A 100 9.04 10.68 -2.60
CA PRO A 100 10.34 11.10 -2.13
C PRO A 100 10.73 12.49 -2.68
N PRO A 101 11.59 13.26 -1.98
CA PRO A 101 11.90 14.64 -2.36
C PRO A 101 12.48 14.80 -3.78
N TRP A 102 13.19 13.80 -4.28
CA TRP A 102 13.82 13.83 -5.60
C TRP A 102 12.83 13.69 -6.76
N ALA A 103 11.61 13.20 -6.51
CA ALA A 103 10.57 13.05 -7.52
C ALA A 103 9.76 14.33 -7.76
N LYS A 104 9.97 15.42 -6.99
CA LYS A 104 9.35 16.75 -7.20
C LYS A 104 7.83 16.74 -7.44
N GLU A 105 7.12 15.81 -6.78
CA GLU A 105 5.67 15.60 -6.93
C GLU A 105 5.19 15.17 -8.34
N ASP A 106 6.15 14.79 -9.20
CA ASP A 106 5.96 14.19 -10.52
C ASP A 106 6.18 12.67 -10.41
N PRO A 107 5.09 11.91 -10.20
CA PRO A 107 5.15 10.48 -9.90
C PRO A 107 5.51 9.59 -11.09
#